data_AF-A0A1V4ZFF6-F1
#
_entry.id   AF-A0A1V4ZFF6-F1
#
_cell.length_a   1.000
_cell.length_b   1.000
_cell.length_c   1.000
_cell.angle_alpha   90.00
_cell.angle_beta   90.00
_cell.angle_gamma   90.00
#
_symmetry.space_group_name_H-M   'P 1'
#
loop_
_entity.id
_entity.type
_entity.pdbx_description
1 polymer ?
#
loop_
_entity_poly.entity_id
_entity_poly.type
_entity_poly.pdbx_seq_one_letter_code
_entity_poly.pdbx_strand_id
1 'polypeptide(L)'
;MTSHFFLLGSPLSAERLSWIEESLKFYFVKLNPENLLHHTKTPRDAVFVFLMTGEALYSLQDPHTLPVWEILLSMPSVKIICDLKELELRGISIARLKMKVPDQIIDSNSLALNGNPSFWKDVMKYARQHEQPVPSTVGYLQMESPYMNRSSHAALQYLAAGVEAHASVEFYTYLDGVHCGHTGQNPSECENIGKGLEDLQERALKKGLAFQMLACGRCSAARGYSTWDDGKGVVISTCTIKPVKIRNLNEIIGQFSRQHIILAKDSGSLHFQKEGLASSFPLQDTERSPPVNIFVTCRPYGTEVAFGAVSFAVACAYGGIQTRVIFIEDGIYALTGDHKLDKESHFFNLQEVIDAVAGSANLQFFAYQPSFSQRGLMKNKKLNAVLDIGIPELGQLLFYPPNGVSAGHQRIFFF
;
A
#
# COMPACT_ATOMS: atom_id res chain seq x y z
N MET A 1 -7.22 20.21 -5.78
CA MET A 1 -5.84 19.68 -5.81
C MET A 1 -5.92 18.19 -5.46
N THR A 2 -5.23 17.29 -6.17
CA THR A 2 -5.12 15.89 -5.73
C THR A 2 -4.06 15.78 -4.64
N SER A 3 -4.47 15.43 -3.43
CA SER A 3 -3.58 15.28 -2.27
C SER A 3 -2.78 13.98 -2.34
N HIS A 4 -1.54 14.02 -1.82
CA HIS A 4 -0.81 12.81 -1.45
C HIS A 4 -1.50 12.17 -0.25
N PHE A 5 -1.55 10.83 -0.20
CA PHE A 5 -2.12 10.17 0.96
C PHE A 5 -1.48 8.83 1.27
N PHE A 6 -1.53 8.46 2.54
CA PHE A 6 -1.16 7.15 3.07
C PHE A 6 -2.36 6.54 3.78
N LEU A 7 -2.61 5.25 3.55
CA LEU A 7 -3.48 4.41 4.36
C LEU A 7 -2.58 3.58 5.28
N LEU A 8 -2.76 3.70 6.59
CA LEU A 8 -1.96 3.03 7.60
C LEU A 8 -2.88 2.23 8.53
N GLY A 9 -2.65 0.93 8.58
CA GLY A 9 -3.45 -0.04 9.35
C GLY A 9 -2.63 -0.88 10.33
N SER A 10 -1.32 -1.03 10.10
CA SER A 10 -0.40 -1.76 10.99
C SER A 10 0.19 -0.85 12.08
N PRO A 11 0.79 -1.43 13.15
CA PRO A 11 1.51 -0.66 14.15
C PRO A 11 2.55 0.25 13.51
N LEU A 12 2.56 1.53 13.90
CA LEU A 12 3.56 2.49 13.45
C LEU A 12 4.64 2.62 14.52
N SER A 13 5.88 2.28 14.13
CA SER A 13 7.03 2.48 15.00
C SER A 13 7.47 3.95 14.99
N ALA A 14 8.19 4.36 16.04
CA ALA A 14 8.83 5.68 16.07
C ALA A 14 9.83 5.85 14.91
N GLU A 15 10.55 4.77 14.54
CA GLU A 15 11.44 4.77 13.37
C GLU A 15 10.65 5.07 12.09
N ARG A 16 9.49 4.42 11.90
CA ARG A 16 8.62 4.64 10.74
C ARG A 16 8.19 6.09 10.60
N LEU A 17 7.64 6.64 11.67
CA LEU A 17 7.19 8.02 11.68
C LEU A 17 8.35 9.01 11.50
N SER A 18 9.54 8.70 12.04
CA SER A 18 10.70 9.58 11.93
C SER A 18 11.19 9.71 10.48
N TRP A 19 11.30 8.62 9.72
CA TRP A 19 11.71 8.74 8.32
C TRP A 19 10.61 9.36 7.44
N ILE A 20 9.33 9.19 7.79
CA ILE A 20 8.20 9.90 7.16
C ILE A 20 8.31 11.41 7.43
N GLU A 21 8.54 11.81 8.68
CA GLU A 21 8.75 13.20 9.09
C GLU A 21 9.87 13.85 8.29
N GLU A 22 11.03 13.20 8.23
CA GLU A 22 12.19 13.70 7.49
C GLU A 22 11.94 13.78 5.98
N SER A 23 11.21 12.81 5.42
CA SER A 23 10.78 12.86 4.02
C SER A 23 9.83 14.04 3.76
N LEU A 24 8.89 14.30 4.67
CA LEU A 24 7.99 15.45 4.55
C LEU A 24 8.72 16.78 4.74
N LYS A 25 9.70 16.88 5.64
CA LYS A 25 10.59 18.04 5.73
C LYS A 25 11.30 18.28 4.42
N PHE A 26 11.84 17.23 3.78
CA PHE A 26 12.42 17.36 2.45
C PHE A 26 11.41 17.93 1.43
N TYR A 27 10.18 17.41 1.41
CA TYR A 27 9.13 17.90 0.52
C TYR A 27 8.82 19.39 0.77
N PHE A 28 8.55 19.77 2.01
CA PHE A 28 8.12 21.11 2.35
C PHE A 28 9.24 22.14 2.33
N VAL A 29 10.47 21.78 2.69
CA VAL A 29 11.59 22.74 2.75
C VAL A 29 12.28 22.87 1.39
N LYS A 30 12.45 21.75 0.67
CA LYS A 30 13.25 21.73 -0.57
C LYS A 30 12.40 21.84 -1.83
N LEU A 31 11.28 21.13 -1.90
CA LEU A 31 10.49 21.03 -3.13
C LEU A 31 9.41 22.11 -3.20
N ASN A 32 8.71 22.35 -2.09
CA ASN A 32 7.54 23.21 -2.05
C ASN A 32 7.56 24.14 -0.81
N PRO A 33 8.58 25.01 -0.65
CA PRO A 33 8.70 25.94 0.47
C PRO A 33 7.49 26.86 0.66
N GLU A 34 6.77 27.16 -0.41
CA GLU A 34 5.54 27.95 -0.39
C GLU A 34 4.38 27.28 0.36
N ASN A 35 4.43 25.97 0.62
CA ASN A 35 3.45 25.25 1.44
C ASN A 35 3.67 25.43 2.95
N LEU A 36 4.80 26.03 3.38
CA LEU A 36 5.07 26.39 4.77
C LEU A 36 4.58 27.81 5.14
N LEU A 37 4.23 28.64 4.15
CA LEU A 37 3.81 30.02 4.37
C LEU A 37 2.32 30.09 4.77
N HIS A 38 2.05 30.28 6.06
CA HIS A 38 0.70 30.37 6.65
C HIS A 38 -0.21 31.49 6.07
N HIS A 39 0.31 32.44 5.29
CA HIS A 39 -0.34 33.75 5.09
C HIS A 39 -0.71 34.17 3.67
N THR A 40 -0.60 33.34 2.63
CA THR A 40 -0.75 33.88 1.25
C THR A 40 -1.97 33.44 0.44
N LYS A 41 -2.74 32.39 0.79
CA LYS A 41 -4.00 32.05 0.08
C LYS A 41 -5.04 31.39 1.00
N THR A 42 -6.31 31.45 0.57
CA THR A 42 -7.49 30.71 1.10
C THR A 42 -7.14 29.30 1.55
N PRO A 43 -7.86 28.70 2.54
CA PRO A 43 -7.44 27.47 3.21
C PRO A 43 -7.05 26.42 2.17
N ARG A 44 -5.74 26.15 2.08
CA ARG A 44 -5.23 25.15 1.14
C ARG A 44 -5.81 23.81 1.58
N ASP A 45 -6.39 23.08 0.63
CA ASP A 45 -6.66 21.65 0.82
C ASP A 45 -5.38 20.96 1.29
N ALA A 46 -5.51 19.92 2.12
CA ALA A 46 -4.36 19.19 2.64
C ALA A 46 -3.48 18.69 1.49
N VAL A 47 -2.17 18.89 1.58
CA VAL A 47 -1.22 18.34 0.61
C VAL A 47 -0.93 16.88 0.96
N PHE A 48 -0.84 16.55 2.25
CA PHE A 48 -0.67 15.19 2.75
C PHE A 48 -1.79 14.79 3.69
N VAL A 49 -2.34 13.60 3.47
CA VAL A 49 -3.40 13.02 4.30
C VAL A 49 -2.98 11.63 4.79
N PHE A 50 -2.97 11.45 6.10
CA PHE A 50 -2.79 10.15 6.75
C PHE A 50 -4.16 9.59 7.13
N LEU A 51 -4.57 8.53 6.43
CA LEU A 51 -5.80 7.77 6.70
C LEU A 51 -5.43 6.66 7.67
N MET A 52 -5.88 6.76 8.92
CA MET A 52 -5.45 5.93 10.03
C MET A 52 -6.59 5.00 10.49
N THR A 53 -6.31 3.70 10.52
CA THR A 53 -7.25 2.68 11.03
C THR A 53 -6.48 1.57 11.76
N GLY A 54 -7.18 0.60 12.34
CA GLY A 54 -6.56 -0.58 12.93
C GLY A 54 -5.53 -0.25 14.03
N GLU A 55 -4.37 -0.90 13.98
CA GLU A 55 -3.34 -0.75 15.02
C GLU A 55 -2.49 0.52 14.87
N ALA A 56 -2.51 1.14 13.69
CA ALA A 56 -1.81 2.41 13.45
C ALA A 56 -2.29 3.51 14.42
N LEU A 57 -3.56 3.46 14.84
CA LEU A 57 -4.16 4.42 15.76
C LEU A 57 -3.47 4.47 17.13
N TYR A 58 -2.83 3.37 17.59
CA TYR A 58 -2.12 3.37 18.87
C TYR A 58 -0.95 4.37 18.89
N SER A 59 -0.38 4.69 17.72
CA SER A 59 0.68 5.71 17.61
C SER A 59 0.23 7.12 17.99
N LEU A 60 -1.08 7.39 18.03
CA LEU A 60 -1.62 8.71 18.39
C LEU A 60 -1.61 8.96 19.91
N GLN A 61 -1.32 7.94 20.71
CA GLN A 61 -1.25 8.06 22.18
C GLN A 61 0.04 7.46 22.78
N ASP A 62 0.80 6.69 22.01
CA ASP A 62 2.06 6.11 22.46
C ASP A 62 3.12 7.22 22.69
N PRO A 63 3.72 7.31 23.91
CA PRO A 63 4.73 8.30 24.23
C PRO A 63 5.94 8.36 23.29
N HIS A 64 6.28 7.25 22.63
CA HIS A 64 7.43 7.19 21.72
C HIS A 64 7.13 7.78 20.33
N THR A 65 5.87 7.77 19.91
CA THR A 65 5.44 8.19 18.57
C THR A 65 4.73 9.54 18.58
N LEU A 66 4.08 9.88 19.70
CA LEU A 66 3.35 11.12 19.89
C LEU A 66 4.17 12.41 19.62
N PRO A 67 5.44 12.54 20.06
CA PRO A 67 6.25 13.71 19.73
C PRO A 67 6.46 13.89 18.22
N VAL A 68 6.60 12.78 17.48
CA VAL A 68 6.77 12.81 16.03
C VAL A 68 5.49 13.28 15.35
N TRP A 69 4.32 12.81 15.81
CA TRP A 69 3.03 13.32 15.34
C TRP A 69 2.84 14.80 15.61
N GLU A 70 3.26 15.30 16.77
CA GLU A 70 3.20 16.72 17.09
C GLU A 70 4.07 17.57 16.12
N ILE A 71 5.21 17.04 15.65
CA ILE A 71 6.05 17.70 14.64
C ILE A 71 5.39 17.63 13.26
N LEU A 72 4.93 16.46 12.84
CA LEU A 72 4.23 16.26 11.57
C LEU A 72 3.03 17.19 11.42
N LEU A 73 2.22 17.27 12.47
CA LEU A 73 1.03 18.13 12.50
C LEU A 73 1.37 19.61 12.62
N SER A 74 2.58 19.99 13.07
CA SER A 74 2.98 21.40 13.01
C SER A 74 3.09 21.94 11.56
N MET A 75 3.16 21.04 10.57
CA MET A 75 3.15 21.41 9.16
C MET A 75 1.71 21.69 8.67
N PRO A 76 1.36 22.90 8.21
CA PRO A 76 -0.03 23.31 7.98
C PRO A 76 -0.78 22.53 6.91
N SER A 77 -0.07 21.84 6.02
CA SER A 77 -0.64 21.08 4.91
C SER A 77 -0.74 19.57 5.16
N VAL A 78 -0.50 19.13 6.40
CA VAL A 78 -0.63 17.73 6.84
C VAL A 78 -1.93 17.56 7.62
N LYS A 79 -2.71 16.52 7.29
CA LYS A 79 -3.91 16.13 8.01
C LYS A 79 -3.92 14.65 8.34
N ILE A 80 -4.62 14.29 9.41
CA ILE A 80 -4.92 12.93 9.81
C ILE A 80 -6.44 12.73 9.78
N ILE A 81 -6.89 11.65 9.17
CA ILE A 81 -8.29 11.19 9.25
C ILE A 81 -8.25 9.85 9.97
N CYS A 82 -8.89 9.79 11.13
CA CYS A 82 -8.96 8.58 11.94
C CYS A 82 -10.25 7.82 11.66
N ASP A 83 -10.18 6.50 11.70
CA ASP A 83 -11.35 5.63 11.75
C ASP A 83 -12.00 5.72 13.14
N LEU A 84 -13.15 6.42 13.21
CA LEU A 84 -13.88 6.65 14.46
C LEU A 84 -14.27 5.34 15.14
N LYS A 85 -14.69 4.33 14.37
CA LYS A 85 -15.15 3.06 14.93
C LYS A 85 -13.99 2.28 15.54
N GLU A 86 -12.82 2.33 14.92
CA GLU A 86 -11.62 1.69 15.47
C GLU A 86 -11.04 2.47 16.66
N LEU A 87 -11.14 3.81 16.68
CA LEU A 87 -10.82 4.62 17.86
C LEU A 87 -11.68 4.22 19.07
N GLU A 88 -13.00 4.17 18.88
CA GLU A 88 -13.97 3.77 19.91
C GLU A 88 -13.74 2.33 20.37
N LEU A 89 -13.59 1.39 19.43
CA LEU A 89 -13.33 -0.02 19.72
C LEU A 89 -12.08 -0.23 20.57
N ARG A 90 -11.04 0.58 20.35
CA ARG A 90 -9.73 0.46 21.01
C ARG A 90 -9.58 1.33 22.26
N GLY A 91 -10.57 2.17 22.56
CA GLY A 91 -10.51 3.12 23.66
C GLY A 91 -9.38 4.15 23.52
N ILE A 92 -9.03 4.54 22.29
CA ILE A 92 -7.94 5.47 22.01
C ILE A 92 -8.49 6.90 22.04
N SER A 93 -7.91 7.76 22.89
CA SER A 93 -8.27 9.17 22.96
C SER A 93 -7.29 10.03 22.17
N ILE A 94 -7.81 10.80 21.23
CA ILE A 94 -7.06 11.78 20.43
C ILE A 94 -7.27 13.22 20.92
N ALA A 95 -7.92 13.41 22.07
CA ALA A 95 -8.29 14.72 22.59
C ALA A 95 -7.09 15.66 22.75
N ARG A 96 -5.95 15.13 23.23
CA ARG A 96 -4.71 15.91 23.38
C ARG A 96 -4.24 16.53 22.07
N LEU A 97 -4.18 15.71 21.01
CA LEU A 97 -3.74 16.19 19.70
C LEU A 97 -4.79 17.14 19.10
N LYS A 98 -6.08 16.84 19.24
CA LYS A 98 -7.19 17.66 18.74
C LYS A 98 -7.27 19.03 19.41
N MET A 99 -6.92 19.13 20.70
CA MET A 99 -6.82 20.42 21.41
C MET A 99 -5.69 21.29 20.85
N LYS A 100 -4.60 20.68 20.36
CA LYS A 100 -3.43 21.40 19.82
C LYS A 100 -3.64 21.83 18.37
N VAL A 101 -4.25 20.96 17.56
CA VAL A 101 -4.39 21.12 16.10
C VAL A 101 -5.78 20.64 15.60
N PRO A 102 -6.87 21.33 15.99
CA PRO A 102 -8.25 20.85 15.74
C PRO A 102 -8.58 20.68 14.26
N ASP A 103 -8.05 21.53 13.38
CA ASP A 103 -8.39 21.53 11.95
C ASP A 103 -7.63 20.46 11.12
N GLN A 104 -6.62 19.83 11.74
CA GLN A 104 -5.77 18.83 11.07
C GLN A 104 -6.14 17.40 11.46
N ILE A 105 -6.97 17.20 12.48
CA ILE A 105 -7.37 15.88 12.95
C ILE A 105 -8.88 15.70 12.77
N ILE A 106 -9.25 14.79 11.88
CA ILE A 106 -10.63 14.49 11.52
C ILE A 106 -10.99 13.13 12.11
N ASP A 107 -11.92 13.15 13.05
CA ASP A 107 -12.51 11.97 13.70
C ASP A 107 -14.04 11.90 13.50
N SER A 108 -14.63 12.89 12.85
CA SER A 108 -16.01 12.89 12.40
C SER A 108 -16.08 12.37 10.96
N ASN A 109 -16.00 11.04 10.80
CA ASN A 109 -16.05 10.44 9.46
C ASN A 109 -17.36 10.79 8.72
N SER A 110 -17.28 10.90 7.39
CA SER A 110 -18.45 11.23 6.56
C SER A 110 -19.54 10.17 6.64
N LEU A 111 -20.80 10.62 6.59
CA LEU A 111 -21.95 9.72 6.62
C LEU A 111 -22.05 8.90 5.33
N ALA A 112 -22.10 7.58 5.42
CA ALA A 112 -22.42 6.67 4.32
C ALA A 112 -23.90 6.78 3.90
N LEU A 113 -24.29 6.04 2.85
CA LEU A 113 -25.68 6.05 2.35
C LEU A 113 -26.70 5.57 3.40
N ASN A 114 -26.26 4.76 4.35
CA ASN A 114 -27.06 4.31 5.49
C ASN A 114 -27.16 5.34 6.63
N GLY A 115 -26.60 6.54 6.47
CA GLY A 115 -26.61 7.59 7.48
C GLY A 115 -25.58 7.44 8.60
N ASN A 116 -24.78 6.36 8.62
CA ASN A 116 -23.77 6.13 9.66
C ASN A 116 -22.40 6.67 9.24
N PRO A 117 -21.56 7.18 10.17
CA PRO A 117 -20.17 7.54 9.88
C PRO A 117 -19.39 6.38 9.25
N SER A 118 -18.62 6.69 8.20
CA SER A 118 -17.83 5.73 7.44
C SER A 118 -16.47 6.28 7.07
N PHE A 119 -15.44 5.79 7.76
CA PHE A 119 -14.04 6.05 7.43
C PHE A 119 -13.72 5.72 5.96
N TRP A 120 -14.20 4.57 5.48
CA TRP A 120 -13.94 4.12 4.11
C TRP A 120 -14.58 5.02 3.05
N LYS A 121 -15.66 5.74 3.37
CA LYS A 121 -16.19 6.79 2.49
C LYS A 121 -15.23 7.97 2.37
N ASP A 122 -14.54 8.34 3.45
CA ASP A 122 -13.50 9.38 3.40
C ASP A 122 -12.27 8.89 2.62
N VAL A 123 -11.85 7.63 2.82
CA VAL A 123 -10.79 7.00 1.99
C VAL A 123 -11.14 7.07 0.50
N MET A 124 -12.40 6.78 0.14
CA MET A 124 -12.87 6.84 -1.25
C MET A 124 -12.77 8.23 -1.89
N LYS A 125 -12.86 9.33 -1.11
CA LYS A 125 -12.68 10.69 -1.65
C LYS A 125 -11.29 10.91 -2.22
N TYR A 126 -10.28 10.20 -1.69
CA TYR A 126 -8.90 10.28 -2.16
C TYR A 126 -8.58 9.19 -3.18
N ALA A 127 -9.08 7.97 -2.98
CA ALA A 127 -8.82 6.85 -3.88
C ALA A 127 -9.50 7.01 -5.25
N ARG A 128 -10.67 7.66 -5.30
CA ARG A 128 -11.41 7.86 -6.55
C ARG A 128 -10.86 9.06 -7.31
N GLN A 129 -10.09 8.80 -8.38
CA GLN A 129 -9.64 9.83 -9.29
C GLN A 129 -10.80 10.29 -10.18
N HIS A 130 -11.19 11.58 -10.09
CA HIS A 130 -12.29 12.18 -10.85
C HIS A 130 -12.06 12.21 -12.37
N GLU A 131 -10.83 11.98 -12.84
CA GLU A 131 -10.43 12.03 -14.26
C GLU A 131 -10.57 10.68 -15.00
N GLN A 132 -11.08 9.62 -14.36
CA GLN A 132 -11.27 8.31 -15.00
C GLN A 132 -12.61 8.18 -15.73
N PRO A 133 -12.70 7.38 -16.81
CA PRO A 133 -13.99 7.06 -17.43
C PRO A 133 -14.94 6.47 -16.39
N VAL A 134 -16.21 6.85 -16.46
CA VAL A 134 -17.26 6.33 -15.58
C VAL A 134 -17.73 4.98 -16.13
N PRO A 135 -17.80 3.91 -15.32
CA PRO A 135 -17.48 3.85 -13.89
C PRO A 135 -15.97 3.80 -13.62
N SER A 136 -15.51 4.60 -12.65
CA SER A 136 -14.12 4.55 -12.16
C SER A 136 -13.80 3.18 -11.56
N THR A 137 -12.53 2.80 -11.46
CA THR A 137 -12.12 1.55 -10.81
C THR A 137 -11.30 1.84 -9.56
N VAL A 138 -11.40 1.00 -8.53
CA VAL A 138 -10.50 0.99 -7.36
C VAL A 138 -10.07 -0.43 -7.05
N GLY A 139 -8.80 -0.59 -6.67
CA GLY A 139 -8.21 -1.88 -6.34
C GLY A 139 -7.83 -2.00 -4.87
N TYR A 140 -7.77 -3.22 -4.36
CA TYR A 140 -7.19 -3.53 -3.06
C TYR A 140 -6.34 -4.81 -3.11
N LEU A 141 -5.09 -4.73 -2.63
CA LEU A 141 -4.14 -5.83 -2.48
C LEU A 141 -4.17 -6.33 -1.03
N GLN A 142 -4.72 -7.52 -0.84
CA GLN A 142 -4.75 -8.22 0.45
C GLN A 142 -3.59 -9.20 0.53
N MET A 143 -2.77 -9.05 1.57
CA MET A 143 -1.57 -9.88 1.80
C MET A 143 -1.69 -10.81 3.00
N GLU A 144 -2.60 -10.50 3.93
CA GLU A 144 -2.75 -11.21 5.21
C GLU A 144 -3.99 -12.12 5.22
N SER A 145 -3.97 -13.16 6.05
CA SER A 145 -5.09 -14.07 6.24
C SER A 145 -6.28 -13.39 6.92
N PRO A 146 -7.53 -13.78 6.60
CA PRO A 146 -8.70 -13.30 7.30
C PRO A 146 -8.74 -13.82 8.74
N TYR A 147 -9.49 -13.12 9.60
CA TYR A 147 -9.82 -13.47 11.00
C TYR A 147 -8.67 -13.30 11.99
N MET A 148 -7.49 -13.86 11.71
CA MET A 148 -6.29 -13.56 12.49
C MET A 148 -5.88 -12.10 12.31
N ASN A 149 -6.14 -11.54 11.11
CA ASN A 149 -5.89 -10.15 10.79
C ASN A 149 -7.20 -9.46 10.42
N ARG A 150 -7.43 -8.27 10.98
CA ARG A 150 -8.62 -7.43 10.64
C ARG A 150 -8.51 -6.77 9.26
N SER A 151 -7.36 -6.84 8.60
CA SER A 151 -7.13 -6.22 7.29
C SER A 151 -8.10 -6.73 6.21
N SER A 152 -8.54 -8.00 6.28
CA SER A 152 -9.55 -8.53 5.35
C SER A 152 -10.93 -7.88 5.53
N HIS A 153 -11.31 -7.51 6.75
CA HIS A 153 -12.56 -6.79 7.02
C HIS A 153 -12.46 -5.35 6.51
N ALA A 154 -11.32 -4.69 6.76
CA ALA A 154 -11.00 -3.38 6.21
C ALA A 154 -11.07 -3.37 4.67
N ALA A 155 -10.50 -4.40 4.01
CA ALA A 155 -10.57 -4.57 2.57
C ALA A 155 -12.03 -4.67 2.07
N LEU A 156 -12.86 -5.49 2.73
CA LEU A 156 -14.27 -5.63 2.37
C LEU A 156 -15.03 -4.30 2.50
N GLN A 157 -14.81 -3.56 3.60
CA GLN A 157 -15.44 -2.26 3.83
C GLN A 157 -14.98 -1.21 2.80
N TYR A 158 -13.70 -1.20 2.45
CA TYR A 158 -13.15 -0.34 1.38
C TYR A 158 -13.81 -0.62 0.03
N LEU A 159 -13.87 -1.89 -0.39
CA LEU A 159 -14.47 -2.26 -1.67
C LEU A 159 -15.99 -2.01 -1.67
N ALA A 160 -16.68 -2.22 -0.55
CA ALA A 160 -18.08 -1.85 -0.41
C ALA A 160 -18.30 -0.35 -0.57
N ALA A 161 -17.44 0.49 0.03
CA ALA A 161 -17.47 1.94 -0.16
C ALA A 161 -17.22 2.33 -1.63
N GLY A 162 -16.35 1.60 -2.36
CA GLY A 162 -16.15 1.76 -3.79
C GLY A 162 -17.43 1.50 -4.61
N VAL A 163 -18.13 0.40 -4.36
CA VAL A 163 -19.41 0.07 -5.01
C VAL A 163 -20.52 1.07 -4.65
N GLU A 164 -20.52 1.61 -3.43
CA GLU A 164 -21.42 2.70 -3.04
C GLU A 164 -21.10 4.01 -3.77
N ALA A 165 -19.82 4.31 -3.97
CA ALA A 165 -19.33 5.45 -4.74
C ALA A 165 -19.43 5.27 -6.27
N HIS A 166 -20.10 4.20 -6.73
CA HIS A 166 -20.29 3.87 -8.15
C HIS A 166 -18.96 3.61 -8.89
N ALA A 167 -18.02 2.95 -8.22
CA ALA A 167 -16.79 2.43 -8.80
C ALA A 167 -16.85 0.91 -8.98
N SER A 168 -16.28 0.41 -10.08
CA SER A 168 -15.91 -1.00 -10.22
C SER A 168 -14.79 -1.32 -9.24
N VAL A 169 -14.75 -2.55 -8.76
CA VAL A 169 -13.81 -2.96 -7.70
C VAL A 169 -13.00 -4.17 -8.09
N GLU A 170 -11.71 -4.13 -7.77
CA GLU A 170 -10.77 -5.22 -8.03
C GLU A 170 -10.08 -5.64 -6.71
N PHE A 171 -10.11 -6.94 -6.41
CA PHE A 171 -9.55 -7.50 -5.18
C PHE A 171 -8.45 -8.50 -5.51
N TYR A 172 -7.22 -8.19 -5.11
CA TYR A 172 -6.03 -8.98 -5.38
C TYR A 172 -5.59 -9.69 -4.11
N THR A 173 -5.49 -11.01 -4.15
CA THR A 173 -5.01 -11.79 -3.00
C THR A 173 -3.63 -12.37 -3.28
N TYR A 174 -2.69 -12.04 -2.39
CA TYR A 174 -1.28 -12.43 -2.43
C TYR A 174 -0.86 -12.91 -1.05
N LEU A 175 0.20 -13.74 -0.96
CA LEU A 175 0.63 -14.38 0.30
C LEU A 175 -0.56 -15.04 1.01
N ASP A 176 -0.76 -14.76 2.30
CA ASP A 176 -1.88 -15.28 3.11
C ASP A 176 -3.24 -14.69 2.74
N GLY A 177 -3.26 -13.61 1.96
CA GLY A 177 -4.51 -13.02 1.46
C GLY A 177 -5.38 -14.00 0.69
N VAL A 178 -4.79 -15.04 0.08
CA VAL A 178 -5.55 -16.05 -0.69
C VAL A 178 -6.56 -16.82 0.16
N HIS A 179 -6.35 -16.88 1.48
CA HIS A 179 -7.30 -17.48 2.42
C HIS A 179 -8.67 -16.77 2.44
N CYS A 180 -8.74 -15.49 2.05
CA CYS A 180 -10.01 -14.74 1.95
C CYS A 180 -11.00 -15.39 0.99
N GLY A 181 -10.51 -16.12 -0.01
CA GLY A 181 -11.32 -16.78 -1.02
C GLY A 181 -11.80 -18.18 -0.66
N HIS A 182 -11.48 -18.71 0.53
CA HIS A 182 -11.82 -20.09 0.88
C HIS A 182 -13.32 -20.30 1.13
N THR A 183 -13.90 -21.38 0.59
CA THR A 183 -15.28 -21.82 0.90
C THR A 183 -15.37 -22.45 2.28
N GLY A 184 -16.53 -22.40 2.92
CA GLY A 184 -16.73 -23.05 4.22
C GLY A 184 -16.07 -22.33 5.39
N GLN A 185 -15.62 -21.07 5.18
CA GLN A 185 -15.42 -20.14 6.27
C GLN A 185 -16.69 -20.10 7.15
N ASN A 186 -16.52 -20.22 8.47
CA ASN A 186 -17.63 -20.19 9.43
C ASN A 186 -17.21 -19.50 10.73
N PRO A 187 -16.84 -18.21 10.68
CA PRO A 187 -16.47 -17.47 11.89
C PRO A 187 -17.70 -17.29 12.81
N SER A 188 -17.49 -17.40 14.12
CA SER A 188 -18.53 -17.16 15.14
C SER A 188 -18.57 -15.72 15.63
N GLU A 189 -17.43 -15.03 15.62
CA GLU A 189 -17.26 -13.73 16.29
C GLU A 189 -17.17 -12.54 15.32
N CYS A 190 -17.10 -12.79 14.02
CA CYS A 190 -16.91 -11.77 13.02
C CYS A 190 -17.61 -12.11 11.70
N GLU A 191 -17.71 -11.11 10.82
CA GLU A 191 -18.31 -11.27 9.50
C GLU A 191 -17.57 -12.35 8.67
N ASN A 192 -18.35 -13.18 7.99
CA ASN A 192 -17.82 -14.14 7.04
C ASN A 192 -17.30 -13.41 5.79
N ILE A 193 -15.97 -13.26 5.70
CA ILE A 193 -15.29 -12.55 4.61
C ILE A 193 -15.65 -13.12 3.23
N GLY A 194 -15.65 -14.43 3.06
CA GLY A 194 -15.98 -15.10 1.80
C GLY A 194 -17.41 -14.79 1.37
N LYS A 195 -18.38 -14.89 2.29
CA LYS A 195 -19.77 -14.53 2.02
C LYS A 195 -19.93 -13.03 1.71
N GLY A 196 -19.23 -12.18 2.46
CA GLY A 196 -19.21 -10.74 2.22
C GLY A 196 -18.70 -10.37 0.81
N LEU A 197 -17.69 -11.08 0.31
CA LEU A 197 -17.17 -10.91 -1.05
C LEU A 197 -18.17 -11.36 -2.13
N GLU A 198 -18.87 -12.46 -1.93
CA GLU A 198 -19.96 -12.91 -2.82
C GLU A 198 -21.10 -11.88 -2.86
N ASP A 199 -21.56 -11.43 -1.69
CA ASP A 199 -22.62 -10.43 -1.57
C ASP A 199 -22.20 -9.09 -2.19
N LEU A 200 -20.92 -8.72 -2.07
CA LEU A 200 -20.36 -7.55 -2.72
C LEU A 200 -20.34 -7.68 -4.25
N GLN A 201 -19.96 -8.85 -4.78
CA GLN A 201 -20.04 -9.11 -6.23
C GLN A 201 -21.48 -8.95 -6.73
N GLU A 202 -22.46 -9.53 -6.05
CA GLU A 202 -23.87 -9.41 -6.43
C GLU A 202 -24.34 -7.95 -6.42
N ARG A 203 -23.96 -7.18 -5.40
CA ARG A 203 -24.28 -5.75 -5.30
C ARG A 203 -23.64 -4.94 -6.43
N ALA A 204 -22.40 -5.23 -6.80
CA ALA A 204 -21.72 -4.58 -7.92
C ALA A 204 -22.45 -4.87 -9.24
N LEU A 205 -22.76 -6.15 -9.51
CA LEU A 205 -23.45 -6.57 -10.73
C LEU A 205 -24.85 -5.96 -10.85
N LYS A 206 -25.63 -5.89 -9.76
CA LYS A 206 -26.96 -5.24 -9.73
C LYS A 206 -26.89 -3.75 -10.08
N LYS A 207 -25.74 -3.09 -9.84
CA LYS A 207 -25.48 -1.69 -10.21
C LYS A 207 -24.82 -1.53 -11.59
N GLY A 208 -24.63 -2.61 -12.35
CA GLY A 208 -23.92 -2.58 -13.63
C GLY A 208 -22.41 -2.34 -13.51
N LEU A 209 -21.82 -2.60 -12.34
CA LEU A 209 -20.40 -2.41 -12.06
C LEU A 209 -19.64 -3.72 -12.17
N ALA A 210 -18.35 -3.65 -12.50
CA ALA A 210 -17.48 -4.82 -12.50
C ALA A 210 -16.97 -5.15 -11.10
N PHE A 211 -16.88 -6.45 -10.82
CA PHE A 211 -16.20 -7.00 -9.65
C PHE A 211 -15.21 -8.06 -10.13
N GLN A 212 -13.93 -7.90 -9.82
CA GLN A 212 -12.90 -8.87 -10.13
C GLN A 212 -12.17 -9.27 -8.86
N MET A 213 -11.97 -10.58 -8.66
CA MET A 213 -11.11 -11.11 -7.61
C MET A 213 -10.07 -12.04 -8.22
N LEU A 214 -8.79 -11.68 -8.10
CA LEU A 214 -7.66 -12.48 -8.60
C LEU A 214 -6.81 -12.96 -7.43
N ALA A 215 -6.49 -14.25 -7.43
CA ALA A 215 -5.61 -14.86 -6.43
C ALA A 215 -4.31 -15.34 -7.08
N CYS A 216 -3.18 -15.05 -6.42
CA CYS A 216 -1.87 -15.49 -6.91
C CYS A 216 -1.75 -17.02 -6.87
N GLY A 217 -1.55 -17.63 -8.04
CA GLY A 217 -1.48 -19.08 -8.23
C GLY A 217 -0.43 -19.76 -7.38
N ARG A 218 0.77 -19.18 -7.27
CA ARG A 218 1.83 -19.74 -6.42
C ARG A 218 1.45 -19.74 -4.93
N CYS A 219 0.88 -18.63 -4.45
CA CYS A 219 0.44 -18.51 -3.06
C CYS A 219 -0.76 -19.44 -2.78
N SER A 220 -1.71 -19.53 -3.70
CA SER A 220 -2.84 -20.44 -3.65
C SER A 220 -2.39 -21.91 -3.63
N ALA A 221 -1.44 -22.30 -4.48
CA ALA A 221 -0.89 -23.66 -4.48
C ALA A 221 -0.19 -24.00 -3.16
N ALA A 222 0.65 -23.10 -2.64
CA ALA A 222 1.34 -23.29 -1.37
C ALA A 222 0.39 -23.45 -0.17
N ARG A 223 -0.82 -22.88 -0.24
CA ARG A 223 -1.86 -22.97 0.79
C ARG A 223 -2.93 -24.02 0.52
N GLY A 224 -2.73 -24.87 -0.48
CA GLY A 224 -3.61 -26.01 -0.78
C GLY A 224 -4.89 -25.67 -1.56
N TYR A 225 -4.95 -24.50 -2.21
CA TYR A 225 -6.12 -24.06 -2.98
C TYR A 225 -6.07 -24.41 -4.47
N SER A 226 -4.92 -24.84 -4.98
CA SER A 226 -4.80 -25.23 -6.40
C SER A 226 -5.06 -26.71 -6.56
N THR A 227 -6.18 -27.10 -7.20
CA THR A 227 -6.52 -28.51 -7.40
C THR A 227 -6.12 -29.04 -8.78
N TRP A 228 -6.18 -28.20 -9.82
CA TRP A 228 -5.83 -28.59 -11.19
C TRP A 228 -5.48 -27.37 -12.05
N ASP A 229 -4.47 -27.47 -12.94
CA ASP A 229 -4.13 -26.47 -13.96
C ASP A 229 -4.55 -27.00 -15.33
N ASP A 230 -5.30 -26.20 -16.08
CA ASP A 230 -5.79 -26.56 -17.42
C ASP A 230 -4.73 -26.47 -18.52
N GLY A 231 -3.48 -26.15 -18.17
CA GLY A 231 -2.38 -25.95 -19.09
C GLY A 231 -2.44 -24.59 -19.80
N LYS A 232 -3.42 -23.74 -19.47
CA LYS A 232 -3.56 -22.35 -19.94
C LYS A 232 -3.38 -21.34 -18.82
N GLY A 233 -2.93 -21.77 -17.64
CA GLY A 233 -2.70 -20.91 -16.47
C GLY A 233 -3.96 -20.61 -15.67
N VAL A 234 -5.07 -21.30 -15.96
CA VAL A 234 -6.29 -21.26 -15.16
C VAL A 234 -6.28 -22.42 -14.19
N VAL A 235 -6.14 -22.09 -12.90
CA VAL A 235 -6.22 -23.07 -11.84
C VAL A 235 -7.67 -23.22 -11.38
N ILE A 236 -8.18 -24.44 -11.44
CA ILE A 236 -9.47 -24.82 -10.86
C ILE A 236 -9.25 -25.15 -9.38
N SER A 237 -10.16 -24.66 -8.54
CA SER A 237 -10.23 -24.98 -7.12
C SER A 237 -11.65 -25.38 -6.77
N THR A 238 -11.81 -26.47 -6.01
CA THR A 238 -13.10 -26.88 -5.45
C THR A 238 -13.39 -26.22 -4.10
N CYS A 239 -12.40 -25.53 -3.52
CA CYS A 239 -12.47 -24.94 -2.19
C CYS A 239 -12.39 -23.39 -2.20
N THR A 240 -12.62 -22.75 -3.35
CA THR A 240 -12.72 -21.28 -3.45
C THR A 240 -14.12 -20.81 -3.78
N ILE A 241 -14.51 -19.68 -3.19
CA ILE A 241 -15.79 -19.02 -3.50
C ILE A 241 -15.84 -18.67 -4.99
N LYS A 242 -17.05 -18.62 -5.56
CA LYS A 242 -17.27 -18.43 -7.00
C LYS A 242 -16.55 -17.20 -7.60
N PRO A 243 -16.44 -16.04 -6.91
CA PRO A 243 -15.75 -14.88 -7.47
C PRO A 243 -14.24 -15.07 -7.72
N VAL A 244 -13.57 -16.00 -7.02
CA VAL A 244 -12.11 -16.15 -7.04
C VAL A 244 -11.64 -16.69 -8.39
N LYS A 245 -10.67 -16.01 -8.99
CA LYS A 245 -9.91 -16.52 -10.14
C LYS A 245 -8.46 -16.67 -9.74
N ILE A 246 -8.01 -17.92 -9.55
CA ILE A 246 -6.60 -18.21 -9.32
C ILE A 246 -5.85 -18.05 -10.65
N ARG A 247 -4.82 -17.20 -10.67
CA ARG A 247 -4.07 -16.79 -11.88
C ARG A 247 -2.59 -16.63 -11.61
N ASN A 248 -1.78 -16.63 -12.66
CA ASN A 248 -0.38 -16.28 -12.52
C ASN A 248 -0.24 -14.84 -11.97
N LEU A 249 0.81 -14.59 -11.16
CA LEU A 249 1.07 -13.27 -10.61
C LEU A 249 1.13 -12.19 -11.69
N ASN A 250 1.61 -12.51 -12.89
CA ASN A 250 1.68 -11.58 -14.02
C ASN A 250 0.31 -11.03 -14.43
N GLU A 251 -0.80 -11.76 -14.26
CA GLU A 251 -2.14 -11.22 -14.53
C GLU A 251 -2.58 -10.19 -13.50
N ILE A 252 -2.18 -10.37 -12.23
CA ILE A 252 -2.37 -9.36 -11.19
C ILE A 252 -1.54 -8.13 -11.53
N ILE A 253 -0.26 -8.30 -11.89
CA ILE A 253 0.62 -7.20 -12.29
C ILE A 253 0.10 -6.44 -13.51
N GLY A 254 -0.53 -7.14 -14.46
CA GLY A 254 -1.21 -6.50 -15.60
C GLY A 254 -2.26 -5.46 -15.17
N GLN A 255 -2.90 -5.64 -14.01
CA GLN A 255 -3.81 -4.63 -13.46
C GLN A 255 -3.08 -3.45 -12.81
N PHE A 256 -1.91 -3.68 -12.22
CA PHE A 256 -1.06 -2.62 -11.66
C PHE A 256 -0.51 -1.71 -12.75
N SER A 257 -0.49 -2.15 -14.01
CA SER A 257 -0.13 -1.27 -15.13
C SER A 257 -1.18 -0.20 -15.44
N ARG A 258 -2.42 -0.34 -14.93
CA ARG A 258 -3.53 0.62 -15.13
C ARG A 258 -3.40 1.84 -14.21
N GLN A 259 -4.19 2.89 -14.46
CA GLN A 259 -4.13 4.16 -13.70
C GLN A 259 -4.92 4.18 -12.39
N HIS A 260 -5.76 3.20 -12.11
CA HIS A 260 -6.59 3.25 -10.90
C HIS A 260 -5.75 3.09 -9.63
N ILE A 261 -6.25 3.66 -8.53
CA ILE A 261 -5.63 3.53 -7.22
C ILE A 261 -5.82 2.10 -6.73
N ILE A 262 -4.71 1.48 -6.31
CA ILE A 262 -4.70 0.17 -5.65
C ILE A 262 -4.13 0.41 -4.26
N LEU A 263 -4.91 0.12 -3.23
CA LEU A 263 -4.47 0.22 -1.83
C LEU A 263 -4.14 -1.15 -1.26
N ALA A 264 -3.46 -1.16 -0.13
CA ALA A 264 -3.28 -2.31 0.75
C ALA A 264 -3.47 -1.87 2.20
N LYS A 265 -3.37 -2.78 3.17
CA LYS A 265 -3.45 -2.47 4.61
C LYS A 265 -2.59 -1.27 4.99
N ASP A 266 -1.35 -1.28 4.52
CA ASP A 266 -0.41 -0.16 4.59
C ASP A 266 0.03 0.18 3.18
N SER A 267 -0.33 1.37 2.72
CA SER A 267 -0.04 1.81 1.36
C SER A 267 -0.10 3.33 1.24
N GLY A 268 0.29 3.85 0.09
CA GLY A 268 0.15 5.27 -0.22
C GLY A 268 0.06 5.54 -1.72
N SER A 269 -0.43 6.72 -2.05
CA SER A 269 -0.44 7.27 -3.40
C SER A 269 0.14 8.67 -3.37
N LEU A 270 1.20 8.88 -4.14
CA LEU A 270 1.84 10.18 -4.27
C LEU A 270 1.60 10.72 -5.68
N HIS A 271 0.94 11.87 -5.77
CA HIS A 271 0.54 12.48 -7.03
C HIS A 271 1.65 13.38 -7.58
N PHE A 272 1.90 13.32 -8.89
CA PHE A 272 2.83 14.22 -9.54
C PHE A 272 2.06 15.40 -10.15
N GLN A 273 2.54 16.63 -9.95
CA GLN A 273 1.94 17.81 -10.59
C GLN A 273 2.22 17.77 -12.10
N LYS A 274 1.16 17.83 -12.91
CA LYS A 274 1.27 18.07 -14.35
C LYS A 274 1.45 19.58 -14.57
N GLU A 275 2.67 20.09 -14.45
CA GLU A 275 2.92 21.48 -14.82
C GLU A 275 2.89 21.65 -16.35
N GLY A 276 2.03 22.56 -16.84
CA GLY A 276 2.25 23.30 -18.09
C GLY A 276 2.21 22.55 -19.43
N LEU A 277 2.02 21.23 -19.48
CA LEU A 277 1.88 20.50 -20.76
C LEU A 277 0.51 20.77 -21.36
N ALA A 278 0.42 21.83 -22.17
CA ALA A 278 -0.60 21.97 -23.19
C ALA A 278 -0.68 20.64 -23.95
N SER A 279 -1.88 20.08 -24.01
CA SER A 279 -2.17 18.84 -24.73
C SER A 279 -1.98 19.05 -26.23
N SER A 280 -0.73 19.09 -26.70
CA SER A 280 -0.41 19.15 -28.12
C SER A 280 -0.11 17.74 -28.60
N PHE A 281 -1.15 17.03 -29.05
CA PHE A 281 -1.15 15.86 -29.93
C PHE A 281 -0.31 14.61 -29.53
N PRO A 282 -0.76 13.38 -29.86
CA PRO A 282 -0.23 12.16 -29.27
C PRO A 282 1.06 11.73 -29.98
N LEU A 283 2.20 12.22 -29.52
CA LEU A 283 3.52 11.73 -29.93
C LEU A 283 4.02 10.72 -28.90
N GLN A 284 3.89 9.44 -29.28
CA GLN A 284 4.43 8.21 -28.67
C GLN A 284 4.12 7.95 -27.18
N ASP A 285 3.42 6.84 -26.93
CA ASP A 285 3.09 6.28 -25.63
C ASP A 285 4.34 5.90 -24.81
N THR A 286 5.01 6.89 -24.24
CA THR A 286 6.01 6.66 -23.19
C THR A 286 5.28 6.28 -21.89
N GLU A 287 5.48 5.03 -21.48
CA GLU A 287 5.10 4.35 -20.22
C GLU A 287 4.18 5.17 -19.29
N ARG A 288 2.86 4.97 -19.46
CA ARG A 288 1.85 5.58 -18.59
C ARG A 288 1.75 4.89 -17.23
N SER A 289 2.25 3.67 -17.05
CA SER A 289 1.99 2.86 -15.85
C SER A 289 2.52 3.52 -14.57
N PRO A 290 1.70 3.65 -13.50
CA PRO A 290 2.15 4.25 -12.24
C PRO A 290 3.30 3.45 -11.63
N PRO A 291 4.44 4.08 -11.28
CA PRO A 291 5.54 3.41 -10.60
C PRO A 291 5.11 2.80 -9.28
N VAL A 292 5.85 1.78 -8.87
CA VAL A 292 5.61 1.05 -7.62
C VAL A 292 6.85 1.15 -6.72
N ASN A 293 6.65 1.68 -5.52
CA ASN A 293 7.66 1.66 -4.45
C ASN A 293 7.23 0.62 -3.42
N ILE A 294 8.09 -0.37 -3.19
CA ILE A 294 7.88 -1.45 -2.23
C ILE A 294 8.85 -1.25 -1.08
N PHE A 295 8.31 -0.96 0.09
CA PHE A 295 9.05 -0.87 1.32
C PHE A 295 9.06 -2.25 1.97
N VAL A 296 10.24 -2.85 2.06
CA VAL A 296 10.45 -4.08 2.83
C VAL A 296 10.79 -3.65 4.25
N THR A 297 9.87 -3.91 5.17
CA THR A 297 9.92 -3.46 6.57
C THR A 297 10.06 -4.61 7.56
N CYS A 298 9.76 -5.83 7.12
CA CYS A 298 9.84 -7.05 7.93
C CYS A 298 11.16 -7.82 7.74
N ARG A 299 11.59 -8.53 8.79
CA ARG A 299 12.77 -9.43 8.77
C ARG A 299 12.60 -10.57 7.75
N PRO A 300 13.68 -11.07 7.15
CA PRO A 300 13.62 -12.24 6.27
C PRO A 300 13.44 -13.54 7.08
N TYR A 301 12.97 -14.60 6.40
CA TYR A 301 12.88 -16.00 6.87
C TYR A 301 11.92 -16.30 8.03
N GLY A 302 11.48 -15.32 8.81
CA GLY A 302 10.44 -15.51 9.83
C GLY A 302 9.05 -15.70 9.21
N THR A 303 8.80 -15.05 8.08
CA THR A 303 7.58 -15.17 7.27
C THR A 303 7.94 -15.09 5.79
N GLU A 304 6.97 -15.38 4.91
CA GLU A 304 7.15 -15.23 3.46
C GLU A 304 7.13 -13.77 2.99
N VAL A 305 6.92 -12.80 3.88
CA VAL A 305 6.58 -11.41 3.50
C VAL A 305 7.73 -10.70 2.78
N ALA A 306 8.95 -10.75 3.33
CA ALA A 306 10.12 -10.12 2.69
C ALA A 306 10.45 -10.76 1.33
N PHE A 307 10.35 -12.09 1.23
CA PHE A 307 10.54 -12.81 -0.04
C PHE A 307 9.42 -12.49 -1.03
N GLY A 308 8.18 -12.38 -0.54
CA GLY A 308 7.01 -11.98 -1.30
C GLY A 308 7.13 -10.57 -1.86
N ALA A 309 7.66 -9.63 -1.08
CA ALA A 309 7.91 -8.26 -1.51
C ALA A 309 8.86 -8.20 -2.71
N VAL A 310 10.00 -8.90 -2.62
CA VAL A 310 10.97 -8.97 -3.71
C VAL A 310 10.39 -9.70 -4.92
N SER A 311 9.68 -10.81 -4.71
CA SER A 311 9.02 -11.56 -5.80
C SER A 311 7.97 -10.72 -6.53
N PHE A 312 7.17 -9.95 -5.77
CA PHE A 312 6.19 -9.03 -6.32
C PHE A 312 6.85 -7.90 -7.10
N ALA A 313 7.94 -7.32 -6.56
CA ALA A 313 8.70 -6.29 -7.24
C ALA A 313 9.30 -6.75 -8.56
N VAL A 314 9.87 -7.96 -8.57
CA VAL A 314 10.41 -8.60 -9.76
C VAL A 314 9.31 -8.79 -10.80
N ALA A 315 8.14 -9.28 -10.39
CA ALA A 315 7.00 -9.42 -11.31
C ALA A 315 6.54 -8.07 -11.88
N CYS A 316 6.47 -7.01 -11.07
CA CYS A 316 6.18 -5.64 -11.54
C CYS A 316 7.18 -5.18 -12.61
N ALA A 317 8.48 -5.34 -12.34
CA ALA A 317 9.54 -4.93 -13.26
C ALA A 317 9.48 -5.70 -14.60
N TYR A 318 9.29 -7.03 -14.55
CA TYR A 318 9.07 -7.84 -15.75
C TYR A 318 7.79 -7.44 -16.51
N GLY A 319 6.77 -6.97 -15.80
CA GLY A 319 5.56 -6.40 -16.38
C GLY A 319 5.73 -5.01 -17.01
N GLY A 320 6.95 -4.46 -17.03
CA GLY A 320 7.23 -3.13 -17.58
C GLY A 320 6.91 -1.98 -16.63
N ILE A 321 6.68 -2.25 -15.34
CA ILE A 321 6.39 -1.20 -14.35
C ILE A 321 7.70 -0.79 -13.67
N GLN A 322 8.02 0.51 -13.69
CA GLN A 322 9.14 1.05 -12.92
C GLN A 322 8.94 0.77 -11.43
N THR A 323 9.85 -0.03 -10.87
CA THR A 323 9.73 -0.60 -9.54
C THR A 323 10.97 -0.33 -8.71
N ARG A 324 10.77 0.20 -7.50
CA ARG A 324 11.82 0.48 -6.52
C ARG A 324 11.55 -0.32 -5.26
N VAL A 325 12.54 -1.05 -4.80
CA VAL A 325 12.49 -1.82 -3.56
C VAL A 325 13.39 -1.14 -2.54
N ILE A 326 12.83 -0.74 -1.40
CA ILE A 326 13.53 -0.01 -0.36
C ILE A 326 13.51 -0.88 0.89
N PHE A 327 14.68 -1.39 1.29
CA PHE A 327 14.88 -2.10 2.55
C PHE A 327 15.09 -1.07 3.66
N ILE A 328 14.16 -1.04 4.62
CA ILE A 328 14.12 -0.08 5.72
C ILE A 328 13.61 -0.78 6.99
N GLU A 329 13.75 -0.14 8.16
CA GLU A 329 13.33 -0.71 9.44
C GLU A 329 13.96 -2.09 9.64
N ASP A 330 13.17 -3.11 9.98
CA ASP A 330 13.64 -4.49 10.13
C ASP A 330 13.84 -5.21 8.79
N GLY A 331 13.43 -4.61 7.66
CA GLY A 331 13.71 -5.14 6.33
C GLY A 331 15.20 -5.11 5.97
N ILE A 332 16.00 -4.27 6.61
CA ILE A 332 17.45 -4.22 6.36
C ILE A 332 18.15 -5.54 6.72
N TYR A 333 17.56 -6.36 7.60
CA TYR A 333 18.11 -7.67 7.95
C TYR A 333 18.15 -8.62 6.74
N ALA A 334 17.39 -8.35 5.66
CA ALA A 334 17.53 -9.03 4.37
C ALA A 334 18.93 -8.85 3.74
N LEU A 335 19.63 -7.78 4.10
CA LEU A 335 20.86 -7.33 3.45
C LEU A 335 22.11 -7.44 4.34
N THR A 336 21.98 -7.97 5.55
CA THR A 336 23.08 -8.04 6.54
C THR A 336 23.74 -9.41 6.57
N GLY A 337 25.04 -9.46 6.82
CA GLY A 337 25.77 -10.72 6.96
C GLY A 337 25.71 -11.62 5.70
N ASP A 338 26.21 -12.84 5.82
CA ASP A 338 26.13 -13.84 4.75
C ASP A 338 25.05 -14.88 5.11
N HIS A 339 23.92 -14.82 4.42
CA HIS A 339 22.83 -15.78 4.65
C HIS A 339 23.22 -17.15 4.12
N LYS A 340 23.07 -18.19 4.95
CA LYS A 340 23.34 -19.58 4.60
C LYS A 340 22.11 -20.40 4.94
N LEU A 341 21.58 -21.09 3.95
CA LEU A 341 20.52 -22.09 4.13
C LEU A 341 21.16 -23.48 4.14
N ASP A 342 20.61 -24.38 4.95
CA ASP A 342 20.98 -25.79 4.88
C ASP A 342 20.45 -26.43 3.59
N LYS A 343 21.00 -27.59 3.22
CA LYS A 343 20.63 -28.26 1.97
C LYS A 343 19.18 -28.77 1.96
N GLU A 344 18.57 -28.89 3.14
CA GLU A 344 17.20 -29.36 3.32
C GLU A 344 16.19 -28.20 3.37
N SER A 345 16.64 -26.95 3.51
CA SER A 345 15.77 -25.77 3.45
C SER A 345 15.11 -25.66 2.08
N HIS A 346 13.78 -25.63 2.08
CA HIS A 346 12.97 -25.32 0.90
C HIS A 346 12.84 -23.81 0.62
N PHE A 347 13.50 -22.96 1.43
CA PHE A 347 13.53 -21.52 1.25
C PHE A 347 14.57 -21.11 0.21
N PHE A 348 14.30 -20.01 -0.50
CA PHE A 348 15.31 -19.36 -1.32
C PHE A 348 16.16 -18.46 -0.45
N ASN A 349 17.47 -18.45 -0.72
CA ASN A 349 18.35 -17.46 -0.12
C ASN A 349 17.99 -16.08 -0.70
N LEU A 350 17.40 -15.21 0.13
CA LEU A 350 16.92 -13.91 -0.32
C LEU A 350 18.04 -13.04 -0.92
N GLN A 351 19.28 -13.13 -0.40
CA GLN A 351 20.42 -12.40 -0.94
C GLN A 351 20.77 -12.87 -2.35
N GLU A 352 20.75 -14.18 -2.60
CA GLU A 352 20.98 -14.75 -3.93
C GLU A 352 19.88 -14.36 -4.91
N VAL A 353 18.62 -14.28 -4.45
CA VAL A 353 17.50 -13.80 -5.28
C VAL A 353 17.69 -12.34 -5.66
N ILE A 354 18.07 -11.47 -4.72
CA ILE A 354 18.35 -10.06 -4.97
C ILE A 354 19.49 -9.92 -5.99
N ASP A 355 20.59 -10.65 -5.80
CA ASP A 355 21.74 -10.63 -6.72
C ASP A 355 21.39 -11.19 -8.11
N ALA A 356 20.52 -12.20 -8.20
CA ALA A 356 20.11 -12.79 -9.48
C ALA A 356 19.24 -11.85 -10.33
N VAL A 357 18.48 -10.97 -9.68
CA VAL A 357 17.59 -10.01 -10.37
C VAL A 357 18.16 -8.59 -10.40
N ALA A 358 19.27 -8.35 -9.71
CA ALA A 358 20.04 -7.13 -9.79
C ALA A 358 20.45 -6.83 -11.24
N GLY A 359 20.03 -5.68 -11.75
CA GLY A 359 20.29 -5.26 -13.13
C GLY A 359 19.15 -5.58 -14.11
N SER A 360 18.03 -6.15 -13.63
CA SER A 360 16.80 -6.20 -14.42
C SER A 360 16.35 -4.80 -14.82
N ALA A 361 15.90 -4.64 -16.07
CA ALA A 361 15.28 -3.40 -16.51
C ALA A 361 14.08 -3.08 -15.60
N ASN A 362 13.90 -1.80 -15.27
CA ASN A 362 12.79 -1.29 -14.46
C ASN A 362 12.79 -1.71 -12.97
N LEU A 363 13.87 -2.32 -12.46
CA LEU A 363 14.01 -2.70 -11.05
C LEU A 363 15.21 -2.05 -10.39
N GLN A 364 14.98 -1.39 -9.25
CA GLN A 364 16.04 -0.76 -8.45
C GLN A 364 15.92 -1.18 -6.99
N PHE A 365 17.06 -1.48 -6.36
CA PHE A 365 17.13 -1.85 -4.94
C PHE A 365 17.87 -0.78 -4.14
N PHE A 366 17.33 -0.44 -2.97
CA PHE A 366 17.90 0.56 -2.07
C PHE A 366 17.96 0.07 -0.63
N ALA A 367 19.01 0.45 0.08
CA ALA A 367 19.26 0.15 1.48
C ALA A 367 19.25 1.45 2.30
N TYR A 368 18.28 1.61 3.21
CA TYR A 368 18.17 2.82 4.02
C TYR A 368 19.17 2.82 5.17
N GLN A 369 20.24 3.60 5.01
CA GLN A 369 21.39 3.65 5.92
C GLN A 369 21.05 4.05 7.37
N PRO A 370 20.10 4.96 7.64
CA PRO A 370 19.74 5.28 9.02
C PRO A 370 19.20 4.06 9.80
N SER A 371 18.46 3.14 9.16
CA SER A 371 18.00 1.91 9.83
C SER A 371 19.17 0.99 10.22
N PHE A 372 20.22 0.92 9.40
CA PHE A 372 21.46 0.20 9.73
C PHE A 372 22.17 0.83 10.92
N SER A 373 22.30 2.16 10.91
CA SER A 373 22.97 2.93 11.95
C SER A 373 22.27 2.76 13.30
N GLN A 374 20.93 2.79 13.32
CA GLN A 374 20.13 2.57 14.53
C GLN A 374 20.34 1.18 15.15
N ARG A 375 20.64 0.16 14.32
CA ARG A 375 20.87 -1.23 14.77
C ARG A 375 22.35 -1.58 14.93
N GLY A 376 23.28 -0.68 14.62
CA GLY A 376 24.72 -0.95 14.63
C GLY A 376 25.17 -1.99 13.60
N LEU A 377 24.49 -2.05 12.46
CA LEU A 377 24.71 -3.04 11.41
C LEU A 377 25.34 -2.41 10.16
N MET A 378 25.86 -3.25 9.27
CA MET A 378 26.34 -2.85 7.95
C MET A 378 25.75 -3.76 6.87
N LYS A 379 25.51 -3.19 5.69
CA LYS A 379 25.09 -3.94 4.49
C LYS A 379 26.19 -4.92 4.08
N ASN A 380 25.79 -6.11 3.63
CA ASN A 380 26.69 -7.07 3.02
C ASN A 380 27.35 -6.44 1.77
N LYS A 381 28.69 -6.41 1.75
CA LYS A 381 29.50 -5.83 0.68
C LYS A 381 29.36 -6.56 -0.66
N LYS A 382 28.82 -7.78 -0.68
CA LYS A 382 28.58 -8.52 -1.92
C LYS A 382 27.37 -7.97 -2.70
N LEU A 383 26.41 -7.37 -2.00
CA LEU A 383 25.17 -6.83 -2.56
C LEU A 383 25.40 -5.44 -3.19
N ASN A 384 26.31 -5.37 -4.18
CA ASN A 384 26.74 -4.11 -4.81
C ASN A 384 25.62 -3.41 -5.59
N ALA A 385 24.64 -4.18 -6.08
CA ALA A 385 23.51 -3.63 -6.83
C ALA A 385 22.44 -2.98 -5.95
N VAL A 386 22.49 -3.19 -4.63
CA VAL A 386 21.61 -2.52 -3.68
C VAL A 386 22.25 -1.19 -3.29
N LEU A 387 21.66 -0.08 -3.67
CA LEU A 387 22.25 1.25 -3.48
C LEU A 387 21.99 1.77 -2.07
N ASP A 388 23.02 2.29 -1.41
CA ASP A 388 22.88 2.91 -0.09
C ASP A 388 22.24 4.29 -0.22
N ILE A 389 21.19 4.54 0.56
CA ILE A 389 20.47 5.82 0.56
C ILE A 389 20.36 6.39 1.98
N GLY A 390 20.45 7.71 2.07
CA GLY A 390 20.15 8.47 3.28
C GLY A 390 18.73 9.05 3.25
N ILE A 391 18.48 9.96 4.18
CA ILE A 391 17.22 10.72 4.27
C ILE A 391 16.93 11.52 2.98
N PRO A 392 17.88 12.33 2.43
CA PRO A 392 17.59 13.14 1.25
C PRO A 392 17.25 12.30 0.02
N GLU A 393 17.95 11.19 -0.17
CA GLU A 393 17.72 10.27 -1.28
C GLU A 393 16.37 9.57 -1.14
N LEU A 394 15.96 9.16 0.08
CA LEU A 394 14.62 8.64 0.32
C LEU A 394 13.53 9.64 -0.08
N GLY A 395 13.69 10.91 0.32
CA GLY A 395 12.79 11.99 -0.09
C GLY A 395 12.74 12.16 -1.62
N GLN A 396 13.89 12.05 -2.31
CA GLN A 396 13.92 12.08 -3.76
C GLN A 396 13.15 10.93 -4.40
N LEU A 397 13.33 9.70 -3.91
CA LEU A 397 12.63 8.52 -4.42
C LEU A 397 11.11 8.63 -4.23
N LEU A 398 10.67 9.24 -3.13
CA LEU A 398 9.26 9.44 -2.81
C LEU A 398 8.60 10.60 -3.56
N PHE A 399 9.31 11.65 -3.94
CA PHE A 399 8.66 12.85 -4.47
C PHE A 399 9.02 13.20 -5.91
N TYR A 400 10.03 12.55 -6.50
CA TYR A 400 10.31 12.65 -7.92
C TYR A 400 9.86 11.41 -8.68
N PRO A 401 9.23 11.58 -9.87
CA PRO A 401 8.93 10.45 -10.73
C PRO A 401 10.24 9.78 -11.17
N PRO A 402 10.25 8.45 -11.36
CA PRO A 402 11.36 7.79 -12.03
C PRO A 402 11.60 8.37 -13.43
N ASN A 403 12.87 8.38 -13.84
CA ASN A 403 13.26 8.88 -15.15
C ASN A 403 12.47 8.14 -16.25
N GLY A 404 11.89 8.90 -17.18
CA GLY A 404 11.14 8.34 -18.31
C GLY A 404 9.68 7.98 -18.02
N VAL A 405 9.17 8.19 -16.79
CA VAL A 405 7.78 7.89 -16.45
C VAL A 405 6.89 9.12 -16.53
N SER A 406 5.77 9.00 -17.26
CA SER A 406 4.76 10.04 -17.41
C SER A 406 3.42 9.65 -16.74
N ALA A 407 3.48 9.04 -15.55
CA ALA A 407 2.30 8.66 -14.78
C ALA A 407 1.78 9.82 -13.89
N GLY A 408 0.48 9.87 -13.61
CA GLY A 408 -0.11 10.91 -12.76
C GLY A 408 0.10 10.72 -11.24
N HIS A 409 0.58 9.55 -10.84
CA HIS A 409 0.90 9.21 -9.46
C HIS A 409 1.89 8.05 -9.41
N GLN A 410 2.42 7.78 -8.23
CA GLN A 410 3.12 6.54 -7.90
C GLN A 410 2.49 5.87 -6.67
N ARG A 411 2.63 4.55 -6.62
CA ARG A 411 2.09 3.70 -5.55
C ARG A 411 3.17 3.35 -4.54
N ILE A 412 2.76 3.22 -3.30
CA ILE A 412 3.59 2.77 -2.18
C ILE A 412 2.91 1.58 -1.53
N PHE A 413 3.64 0.50 -1.32
CA PHE A 413 3.20 -0.66 -0.57
C PHE A 413 4.25 -1.00 0.50
N PHE A 414 3.78 -1.30 1.70
CA PHE A 414 4.62 -1.80 2.78
C PHE A 414 4.43 -3.30 2.91
N PHE A 415 5.54 -4.02 2.93
CA PHE A 415 5.62 -5.45 3.17
C PHE A 415 6.34 -5.68 4.50
#